data_AF-A0A660SXR2-F1
#
_entry.id   AF-A0A660SXR2-F1
#
_cell.length_a   1.000
_cell.length_b   1.000
_cell.length_c   1.000
_cell.angle_alpha   90.00
_cell.angle_beta   90.00
_cell.angle_gamma   90.00
#
_symmetry.space_group_name_H-M   'P 1'
#
loop_
_entity.id
_entity.type
_entity.pdbx_description
1 polymer ?
#
loop_
_entity_poly.entity_id
_entity_poly.type
_entity_poly.pdbx_seq_one_letter_code
_entity_poly.pdbx_strand_id
1 'polypeptide(L)'
;MKLTKLLRILIPVLAVLVSSCRTIPSGPYPDIVNWLPEDSDIIIRMGVPGNNDLVDFLLTQVGLNPEDFETVKDRTALLALGIELSDDGTISPVTNLPIHLASIGIWPKNFLGAGLGKEWKRSGLSRYRWNGPDNLELMAISNEEIILSRGQINQMLERLKNGTRNARIRRAIDLRNEAALAIWITSPGLILDSIPM
;
A
#
# COMPACT_ATOMS: atom_id res chain seq x y z
N MET A 1 -34.64 35.96 7.38
CA MET A 1 -33.19 35.72 7.14
C MET A 1 -32.74 34.32 7.60
N LYS A 2 -33.40 33.23 7.14
CA LYS A 2 -33.14 31.87 7.69
C LYS A 2 -32.95 30.76 6.64
N LEU A 3 -33.55 30.84 5.45
CA LEU A 3 -33.48 29.76 4.45
C LEU A 3 -32.19 29.79 3.60
N THR A 4 -31.74 30.98 3.20
CA THR A 4 -30.56 31.15 2.31
C THR A 4 -29.23 30.85 2.98
N LYS A 5 -29.13 31.02 4.31
CA LYS A 5 -27.94 30.62 5.08
C LYS A 5 -27.85 29.10 5.27
N LEU A 6 -29.00 28.44 5.45
CA LEU A 6 -29.06 26.98 5.58
C LEU A 6 -28.64 26.29 4.27
N LEU A 7 -29.17 26.75 3.13
CA LEU A 7 -28.81 26.21 1.80
C LEU A 7 -27.31 26.35 1.49
N ARG A 8 -26.69 27.47 1.89
CA ARG A 8 -25.24 27.71 1.66
C ARG A 8 -24.32 26.76 2.43
N ILE A 9 -24.80 26.19 3.54
CA ILE A 9 -24.06 25.19 4.32
C ILE A 9 -24.44 23.78 3.84
N LEU A 10 -25.70 23.56 3.48
CA LEU A 10 -26.19 22.25 3.07
C LEU A 10 -25.58 21.80 1.74
N ILE A 11 -25.40 22.69 0.76
CA ILE A 11 -24.84 22.38 -0.56
C ILE A 11 -23.40 21.84 -0.47
N PRO A 12 -22.44 22.49 0.22
CA PRO A 12 -21.10 21.93 0.34
C PRO A 12 -21.07 20.64 1.18
N VAL A 13 -21.93 20.50 2.20
CA VAL A 13 -22.04 19.25 2.97
C VAL A 13 -22.60 18.11 2.10
N LEU A 14 -23.62 18.38 1.28
CA LEU A 14 -24.13 17.42 0.30
C LEU A 14 -23.07 17.09 -0.75
N ALA A 15 -22.31 18.07 -1.24
CA ALA A 15 -21.24 17.82 -2.20
C ALA A 15 -20.12 16.95 -1.59
N VAL A 16 -19.79 17.15 -0.31
CA VAL A 16 -18.86 16.28 0.44
C VAL A 16 -19.45 14.87 0.64
N LEU A 17 -20.74 14.74 0.95
CA LEU A 17 -21.40 13.44 1.13
C LEU A 17 -21.53 12.66 -0.19
N VAL A 18 -21.90 13.33 -1.30
CA VAL A 18 -22.04 12.71 -2.63
C VAL A 18 -20.67 12.35 -3.21
N SER A 19 -19.63 13.14 -2.96
CA SER A 19 -18.25 12.77 -3.30
C SER A 19 -17.68 11.65 -2.43
N SER A 20 -18.26 11.38 -1.25
CA SER A 20 -17.91 10.23 -0.42
C SER A 20 -18.53 8.91 -0.92
N CYS A 21 -19.52 8.97 -1.81
CA CYS A 21 -20.10 7.80 -2.49
C CYS A 21 -19.34 7.45 -3.79
N ARG A 22 -18.06 7.83 -3.89
CA ARG A 22 -17.24 7.43 -5.03
C ARG A 22 -16.90 5.96 -4.87
N THR A 23 -17.56 5.14 -5.68
CA THR A 23 -17.33 3.70 -5.80
C THR A 23 -15.83 3.44 -5.95
N ILE A 24 -15.31 2.50 -5.16
CA ILE A 24 -13.93 1.99 -5.29
C ILE A 24 -13.64 1.81 -6.78
N PRO A 25 -12.50 2.33 -7.30
CA PRO A 25 -12.26 2.38 -8.73
C PRO A 25 -12.43 0.98 -9.28
N SER A 26 -13.17 0.80 -10.37
CA SER A 26 -13.28 -0.50 -11.05
C SER A 26 -12.26 -0.52 -12.18
N GLY A 27 -11.52 -1.62 -12.31
CA GLY A 27 -10.32 -1.72 -13.15
C GLY A 27 -10.51 -1.43 -14.66
N PRO A 28 -9.43 -1.49 -15.45
CA PRO A 28 -8.13 -2.09 -15.11
C PRO A 28 -7.23 -1.17 -14.27
N TYR A 29 -6.69 -1.70 -13.18
CA TYR A 29 -5.70 -0.98 -12.37
C TYR A 29 -4.32 -0.99 -13.03
N PRO A 30 -3.46 0.01 -12.76
CA PRO A 30 -2.05 -0.10 -13.11
C PRO A 30 -1.43 -1.32 -12.44
N ASP A 31 -0.39 -1.87 -13.07
CA ASP A 31 0.38 -2.97 -12.50
C ASP A 31 1.31 -2.45 -11.40
N ILE A 32 0.73 -2.31 -10.21
CA ILE A 32 1.39 -1.80 -9.01
C ILE A 32 2.53 -2.70 -8.51
N VAL A 33 2.62 -3.94 -9.00
CA VAL A 33 3.72 -4.83 -8.63
C VAL A 33 5.04 -4.32 -9.18
N ASN A 34 5.03 -3.65 -10.34
CA ASN A 34 6.22 -3.04 -10.92
C ASN A 34 6.78 -1.88 -10.09
N TRP A 35 6.00 -1.31 -9.17
CA TRP A 35 6.43 -0.21 -8.31
C TRP A 35 7.27 -0.69 -7.13
N LEU A 36 7.15 -1.97 -6.77
CA LEU A 36 7.96 -2.58 -5.72
C LEU A 36 9.44 -2.66 -6.14
N PRO A 37 10.38 -2.70 -5.19
CA PRO A 37 11.78 -2.98 -5.47
C PRO A 37 11.99 -4.28 -6.26
N GLU A 38 13.06 -4.34 -7.04
CA GLU A 38 13.43 -5.57 -7.77
C GLU A 38 13.97 -6.66 -6.86
N ASP A 39 14.47 -6.27 -5.70
CA ASP A 39 15.07 -7.15 -4.71
C ASP A 39 14.02 -7.79 -3.79
N SER A 40 12.73 -7.50 -4.00
CA SER A 40 11.65 -8.22 -3.31
C SER A 40 11.63 -9.71 -3.67
N ASP A 41 11.88 -10.55 -2.66
CA ASP A 41 11.91 -12.00 -2.77
C ASP A 41 10.52 -12.62 -2.75
N ILE A 42 9.64 -12.08 -1.90
CA ILE A 42 8.24 -12.49 -1.83
C ILE A 42 7.39 -11.30 -2.25
N ILE A 43 6.52 -11.54 -3.23
CA ILE A 43 5.61 -10.54 -3.75
C ILE A 43 4.19 -11.08 -3.64
N ILE A 44 3.30 -10.32 -3.02
CA ILE A 44 1.89 -10.65 -2.88
C ILE A 44 1.08 -9.54 -3.53
N ARG A 45 0.17 -9.87 -4.45
CA ARG A 45 -0.83 -8.95 -5.01
C ARG A 45 -2.22 -9.45 -4.69
N MET A 46 -3.09 -8.60 -4.18
CA MET A 46 -4.47 -8.96 -3.87
C MET A 46 -5.44 -7.82 -4.06
N GLY A 47 -6.69 -8.15 -4.42
CA GLY A 47 -7.82 -7.24 -4.21
C GLY A 47 -8.13 -7.18 -2.72
N VAL A 48 -8.31 -5.99 -2.15
CA VAL A 48 -8.60 -5.86 -0.71
C VAL A 48 -10.04 -6.28 -0.36
N PRO A 49 -11.08 -5.94 -1.14
CA PRO A 49 -12.42 -6.44 -0.89
C PRO A 49 -12.47 -7.98 -0.88
N GLY A 50 -12.89 -8.55 0.25
CA GLY A 50 -12.94 -10.01 0.46
C GLY A 50 -11.65 -10.62 1.05
N ASN A 51 -10.58 -9.85 1.25
CA ASN A 51 -9.32 -10.29 1.85
C ASN A 51 -8.93 -9.48 3.11
N ASN A 52 -9.91 -8.88 3.80
CA ASN A 52 -9.67 -7.99 4.95
C ASN A 52 -8.83 -8.65 6.06
N ASP A 53 -9.16 -9.88 6.45
CA ASP A 53 -8.44 -10.60 7.51
C ASP A 53 -6.97 -10.86 7.15
N LEU A 54 -6.70 -11.14 5.87
CA LEU A 54 -5.33 -11.31 5.38
C LEU A 54 -4.58 -9.98 5.40
N VAL A 55 -5.22 -8.88 5.02
CA VAL A 55 -4.63 -7.54 5.10
C VAL A 55 -4.30 -7.19 6.56
N ASP A 56 -5.21 -7.45 7.49
CA ASP A 56 -5.01 -7.19 8.92
C ASP A 56 -3.88 -8.05 9.52
N PHE A 57 -3.82 -9.32 9.11
CA PHE A 57 -2.70 -10.19 9.45
C PHE A 57 -1.37 -9.61 8.94
N LEU A 58 -1.31 -9.21 7.68
CA LEU A 58 -0.10 -8.64 7.08
C LEU A 58 0.31 -7.34 7.75
N LEU A 59 -0.63 -6.42 8.01
CA LEU A 59 -0.37 -5.18 8.75
C LEU A 59 0.25 -5.47 10.13
N THR A 60 -0.30 -6.46 10.83
CA THR A 60 0.24 -6.91 12.12
C THR A 60 1.67 -7.45 11.99
N GLN A 61 1.95 -8.29 10.98
CA GLN A 61 3.29 -8.85 10.76
C GLN A 61 4.35 -7.79 10.46
N VAL A 62 3.95 -6.66 9.87
CA VAL A 62 4.88 -5.57 9.55
C VAL A 62 5.02 -4.55 10.69
N GLY A 63 4.38 -4.79 11.84
CA GLY A 63 4.45 -3.95 13.04
C GLY A 63 3.42 -2.82 13.07
N LEU A 64 2.38 -2.87 12.23
CA LEU A 64 1.30 -1.89 12.19
C LEU A 64 0.07 -2.42 12.91
N ASN A 65 -0.67 -1.53 13.57
CA ASN A 65 -1.96 -1.86 14.16
C ASN A 65 -3.07 -1.75 13.10
N PRO A 66 -3.79 -2.83 12.77
CA PRO A 66 -4.83 -2.80 11.74
C PRO A 66 -5.94 -1.77 11.99
N GLU A 67 -6.29 -1.51 13.25
CA GLU A 67 -7.33 -0.54 13.62
C GLU A 67 -6.99 0.89 13.15
N ASP A 68 -5.70 1.26 13.18
CA ASP A 68 -5.24 2.58 12.72
C ASP A 68 -5.35 2.73 11.19
N PHE A 69 -5.53 1.62 10.47
CA PHE A 69 -5.62 1.58 9.01
C PHE A 69 -7.01 1.20 8.50
N GLU A 70 -8.04 1.09 9.36
CA GLU A 70 -9.38 0.64 8.94
C GLU A 70 -9.95 1.52 7.81
N THR A 71 -9.92 2.84 7.98
CA THR A 71 -10.39 3.79 6.94
C THR A 71 -9.59 3.68 5.65
N VAL A 72 -8.30 3.35 5.76
CA VAL A 72 -7.42 3.12 4.62
C VAL A 72 -7.87 1.81 3.95
N LYS A 73 -7.83 0.68 4.65
CA LYS A 73 -8.23 -0.63 4.15
C LYS A 73 -9.58 -0.62 3.40
N ASP A 74 -10.61 -0.02 3.99
CA ASP A 74 -11.96 0.06 3.39
C ASP A 74 -12.02 0.79 2.05
N ARG A 75 -11.06 1.69 1.82
CA ARG A 75 -10.95 2.50 0.61
C ARG A 75 -9.92 1.95 -0.37
N THR A 76 -9.27 0.84 -0.02
CA THR A 76 -8.28 0.17 -0.86
C THR A 76 -8.99 -0.79 -1.82
N ALA A 77 -8.65 -0.70 -3.10
CA ALA A 77 -9.13 -1.62 -4.12
C ALA A 77 -8.13 -2.77 -4.33
N LEU A 78 -6.86 -2.42 -4.46
CA LEU A 78 -5.77 -3.31 -4.82
C LEU A 78 -4.54 -3.02 -3.97
N LEU A 79 -3.87 -4.08 -3.54
CA LEU A 79 -2.65 -4.03 -2.75
C LEU A 79 -1.57 -4.90 -3.39
N ALA A 80 -0.34 -4.42 -3.39
CA ALA A 80 0.85 -5.22 -3.65
C ALA A 80 1.85 -5.02 -2.51
N LEU A 81 2.38 -6.13 -2.00
CA LEU A 81 3.36 -6.20 -0.92
C LEU A 81 4.61 -6.89 -1.46
N GLY A 82 5.78 -6.31 -1.23
CA GLY A 82 7.10 -6.87 -1.47
C GLY A 82 7.83 -7.03 -0.14
N ILE A 83 8.46 -8.18 0.06
CA ILE A 83 9.26 -8.51 1.23
C ILE A 83 10.64 -8.94 0.73
N GLU A 84 11.68 -8.35 1.30
CA GLU A 84 13.07 -8.75 1.07
C GLU A 84 13.49 -9.67 2.22
N LEU A 85 14.04 -10.83 1.88
CA LEU A 85 14.57 -11.79 2.84
C LEU A 85 16.03 -11.46 3.13
N SER A 86 16.46 -11.65 4.37
CA SER A 86 17.86 -11.49 4.73
C SER A 86 18.70 -12.62 4.11
N ASP A 87 19.76 -12.25 3.38
CA ASP A 87 20.73 -13.18 2.81
C ASP A 87 21.54 -13.96 3.86
N ASP A 88 21.49 -13.54 5.14
CA ASP A 88 22.30 -14.10 6.21
C ASP A 88 21.75 -15.43 6.78
N GLY A 89 20.65 -15.94 6.23
CA GLY A 89 20.01 -17.17 6.67
C GLY A 89 19.44 -17.09 8.09
N THR A 90 19.40 -15.90 8.70
CA THR A 90 18.78 -15.72 10.00
C THR A 90 17.28 -15.49 9.84
N ILE A 91 16.50 -16.19 10.66
CA ILE A 91 15.06 -15.94 10.78
C ILE A 91 14.89 -14.65 11.56
N SER A 92 15.10 -13.52 10.89
CA SER A 92 14.72 -12.22 11.43
C SER A 92 13.19 -12.15 11.52
N PRO A 93 12.62 -11.63 12.63
CA PRO A 93 11.19 -11.35 12.69
C PRO A 93 10.76 -10.52 11.48
N VAL A 94 9.58 -10.78 10.91
CA VAL A 94 9.05 -10.03 9.74
C VAL A 94 9.03 -8.52 10.01
N THR A 95 8.87 -8.12 11.27
CA THR A 95 8.95 -6.72 11.72
C THR A 95 10.29 -6.04 11.42
N ASN A 96 11.36 -6.79 11.15
CA ASN A 96 12.69 -6.26 10.86
C ASN A 96 13.08 -6.37 9.37
N LEU A 97 12.30 -7.10 8.57
CA LEU A 97 12.59 -7.29 7.15
C LEU A 97 12.28 -6.01 6.35
N PRO A 98 13.03 -5.68 5.28
CA PRO A 98 12.62 -4.64 4.37
C PRO A 98 11.28 -5.02 3.72
N ILE A 99 10.31 -4.11 3.85
CA ILE A 99 8.93 -4.31 3.40
C ILE A 99 8.49 -3.09 2.60
N HIS A 100 7.79 -3.37 1.51
CA HIS A 100 7.40 -2.41 0.50
C HIS A 100 5.95 -2.68 0.11
N LEU A 101 5.14 -1.63 0.03
CA LEU A 101 3.72 -1.74 -0.26
C LEU A 101 3.35 -0.68 -1.29
N ALA A 102 2.60 -1.10 -2.29
CA ALA A 102 1.94 -0.25 -3.25
C ALA A 102 0.44 -0.52 -3.19
N SER A 103 -0.38 0.52 -3.27
CA SER A 103 -1.83 0.37 -3.17
C SER A 103 -2.57 1.32 -4.11
N ILE A 104 -3.69 0.83 -4.62
CA ILE A 104 -4.69 1.61 -5.36
C ILE A 104 -5.97 1.64 -4.53
N GLY A 105 -6.56 2.82 -4.39
CA GLY A 105 -7.79 3.04 -3.64
C GLY A 105 -8.38 4.42 -3.90
N ILE A 106 -9.22 4.94 -3.00
CA ILE A 106 -9.70 6.33 -3.02
C ILE A 106 -9.52 6.97 -1.65
N TRP A 107 -8.56 7.88 -1.58
CA TRP A 107 -8.13 8.54 -0.35
C TRP A 107 -7.94 10.02 -0.64
N PRO A 108 -8.63 10.91 0.09
CA PRO A 108 -8.29 12.31 0.04
C PRO A 108 -6.87 12.51 0.60
N LYS A 109 -5.86 12.71 -0.26
CA LYS A 109 -4.44 12.75 0.19
C LYS A 109 -4.15 13.82 1.23
N ASN A 110 -4.94 14.90 1.23
CA ASN A 110 -4.86 15.98 2.22
C ASN A 110 -5.32 15.54 3.62
N PHE A 111 -6.12 14.47 3.71
CA PHE A 111 -6.67 13.92 4.93
C PHE A 111 -6.02 12.60 5.35
N LEU A 112 -5.23 11.99 4.47
CA LEU A 112 -4.55 10.73 4.77
C LEU A 112 -3.76 10.82 6.09
N GLY A 113 -2.98 11.89 6.26
CA GLY A 113 -2.22 12.11 7.50
C GLY A 113 -3.05 12.27 8.77
N ALA A 114 -4.36 12.48 8.70
CA ALA A 114 -5.25 12.49 9.87
C ALA A 114 -5.79 11.09 10.21
N GLY A 115 -5.79 10.17 9.23
CA GLY A 115 -6.08 8.76 9.44
C GLY A 115 -4.85 7.93 9.81
N LEU A 116 -3.63 8.46 9.59
CA LEU A 116 -2.42 7.84 10.10
C LEU A 116 -2.33 8.08 11.62
N GLY A 117 -2.04 7.04 12.39
CA GLY A 117 -1.91 7.09 13.85
C GLY A 117 -0.89 8.14 14.34
N LYS A 118 -0.84 8.38 15.66
CA LYS A 118 -0.04 9.47 16.28
C LYS A 118 1.46 9.34 16.07
N GLU A 119 1.94 8.13 15.80
CA GLU A 119 3.31 7.79 15.50
C GLU A 119 3.79 8.32 14.14
N TRP A 120 2.87 8.64 13.23
CA TRP A 120 3.19 9.15 11.90
C TRP A 120 3.43 10.66 11.92
N LYS A 121 4.61 11.07 11.45
CA LYS A 121 5.02 12.47 11.38
C LYS A 121 5.23 12.88 9.94
N ARG A 122 4.69 14.04 9.54
CA ARG A 122 4.91 14.57 8.19
C ARG A 122 6.39 14.88 7.96
N SER A 123 6.92 14.44 6.82
CA SER A 123 8.30 14.70 6.39
C SER A 123 8.47 16.15 5.94
N GLY A 124 9.66 16.72 6.18
CA GLY A 124 10.02 18.06 5.67
C GLY A 124 10.21 18.11 4.15
N LEU A 125 10.38 16.96 3.49
CA LEU A 125 10.67 16.87 2.05
C LEU A 125 9.41 17.03 1.17
N SER A 126 8.25 16.63 1.69
CA SER A 126 6.98 16.68 0.96
C SER A 126 5.80 16.69 1.90
N ARG A 127 4.79 17.50 1.60
CA ARG A 127 3.54 17.56 2.37
C ARG A 127 2.72 16.27 2.35
N TYR A 128 3.06 15.34 1.46
CA TYR A 128 2.39 14.06 1.26
C TYR A 128 3.30 12.86 1.57
N ARG A 129 4.38 13.09 2.32
CA ARG A 129 5.27 12.04 2.83
C ARG A 129 5.23 12.06 4.35
N TRP A 130 5.17 10.89 4.96
CA TRP A 130 5.14 10.70 6.40
C TRP A 130 6.17 9.64 6.80
N ASN A 131 6.79 9.87 7.95
CA ASN A 131 7.69 8.92 8.60
C ASN A 131 6.93 8.30 9.76
N GLY A 132 6.85 6.97 9.78
CA GLY A 132 6.18 6.17 10.77
C GLY A 132 7.17 5.42 11.69
N PRO A 133 6.69 4.40 12.41
CA PRO A 133 7.52 3.56 13.27
C PRO A 133 8.47 2.68 12.44
N ASP A 134 9.51 2.15 13.08
CA ASP A 134 10.43 1.15 12.50
C ASP A 134 10.97 1.51 11.10
N ASN A 135 11.32 2.79 10.93
CA ASN A 135 11.81 3.38 9.68
C ASN A 135 10.85 3.22 8.49
N LEU A 136 9.56 3.03 8.73
CA LEU A 136 8.54 3.06 7.71
C LEU A 136 8.35 4.48 7.20
N GLU A 137 8.24 4.59 5.89
CA GLU A 137 7.86 5.81 5.20
C GLU A 137 6.61 5.54 4.39
N LEU A 138 5.67 6.48 4.38
CA LEU A 138 4.46 6.43 3.57
C LEU A 138 4.42 7.68 2.70
N MET A 139 4.04 7.52 1.44
CA MET A 139 3.81 8.63 0.53
C MET A 139 2.52 8.45 -0.26
N ALA A 140 1.67 9.48 -0.22
CA ALA A 140 0.51 9.59 -1.10
C ALA A 140 0.96 10.23 -2.41
N ILE A 141 1.00 9.44 -3.49
CA ILE A 141 1.39 9.90 -4.83
C ILE A 141 0.26 10.77 -5.42
N SER A 142 -0.96 10.24 -5.33
CA SER A 142 -2.18 10.87 -5.81
C SER A 142 -3.32 10.67 -4.80
N ASN A 143 -4.56 10.97 -5.19
CA ASN A 143 -5.73 10.61 -4.37
C ASN A 143 -6.11 9.13 -4.51
N GLU A 144 -5.41 8.39 -5.36
CA GLU A 144 -5.72 6.98 -5.65
C GLU A 144 -4.56 6.06 -5.31
N GLU A 145 -3.34 6.60 -5.21
CA GLU A 145 -2.12 5.81 -5.13
C GLU A 145 -1.34 6.16 -3.86
N ILE A 146 -1.02 5.14 -3.06
CA ILE A 146 -0.17 5.25 -1.89
C ILE A 146 0.93 4.19 -2.00
N ILE A 147 2.15 4.58 -1.64
CA ILE A 147 3.26 3.68 -1.41
C ILE A 147 3.71 3.76 0.03
N LEU A 148 4.19 2.64 0.56
CA LEU A 148 4.82 2.54 1.87
C LEU A 148 6.09 1.71 1.73
N SER A 149 7.15 2.07 2.43
CA SER A 149 8.39 1.33 2.39
C SER A 149 9.22 1.52 3.64
N ARG A 150 9.89 0.45 4.06
CA ARG A 150 11.03 0.51 4.97
C ARG A 150 12.30 0.74 4.16
N GLY A 151 12.73 2.01 4.04
CA GLY A 151 14.05 2.38 3.50
C GLY A 151 14.22 2.54 1.98
N GLN A 152 13.23 2.18 1.16
CA GLN A 152 13.35 2.24 -0.32
C GLN A 152 12.27 3.08 -1.02
N ILE A 153 11.61 4.00 -0.31
CA ILE A 153 10.51 4.78 -0.90
C ILE A 153 10.94 5.59 -2.13
N ASN A 154 12.18 6.11 -2.15
CA ASN A 154 12.71 6.86 -3.29
C ASN A 154 12.91 5.98 -4.53
N GLN A 155 13.36 4.74 -4.36
CA GLN A 155 13.50 3.77 -5.44
C GLN A 155 12.14 3.41 -6.01
N MET A 156 11.14 3.17 -5.16
CA MET A 156 9.76 2.94 -5.61
C MET A 156 9.20 4.12 -6.43
N LEU A 157 9.47 5.36 -6.00
CA LEU A 157 9.10 6.56 -6.75
C LEU A 157 9.77 6.64 -8.13
N GLU A 158 11.07 6.32 -8.19
CA GLU A 158 11.82 6.31 -9.44
C GLU A 158 11.26 5.28 -10.41
N ARG A 159 10.94 4.07 -9.93
CA ARG A 159 10.32 3.01 -10.73
C ARG A 159 8.95 3.41 -11.26
N LEU A 160 8.12 4.03 -10.42
CA LEU A 160 6.82 4.56 -10.82
C LEU A 160 6.96 5.62 -11.93
N LYS A 161 7.94 6.53 -11.81
CA LYS A 161 8.20 7.57 -12.81
C LYS A 161 8.73 7.01 -14.13
N ASN A 162 9.60 6.01 -14.07
CA ASN A 162 10.28 5.44 -15.24
C ASN A 162 9.47 4.32 -15.91
N GLY A 163 8.38 3.84 -15.28
CA GLY A 163 7.60 2.72 -15.79
C GLY A 163 8.40 1.41 -15.83
N THR A 164 9.37 1.25 -14.94
CA THR A 164 10.28 0.10 -14.93
C THR A 164 9.51 -1.16 -14.60
N ARG A 165 9.55 -2.15 -15.51
CA ARG A 165 8.94 -3.47 -15.24
C ARG A 165 9.86 -4.29 -14.35
N ASN A 166 9.31 -5.01 -13.38
CA ASN A 166 10.10 -5.95 -12.59
C ASN A 166 10.47 -7.16 -13.47
N ALA A 167 11.76 -7.27 -13.80
CA ALA A 167 12.26 -8.29 -14.71
C ALA A 167 12.06 -9.72 -14.17
N ARG A 168 12.09 -9.92 -12.85
CA ARG A 168 11.96 -11.23 -12.19
C ARG A 168 10.56 -11.83 -12.33
N ILE A 169 9.54 -10.99 -12.50
CA ILE A 169 8.12 -11.40 -12.55
C ILE A 169 7.44 -11.10 -13.89
N ARG A 170 8.18 -10.57 -14.87
CA ARG A 170 7.66 -10.12 -16.18
C ARG A 170 6.78 -11.14 -16.90
N ARG A 171 7.14 -12.44 -16.87
CA ARG A 171 6.35 -13.50 -17.53
C ARG A 171 5.09 -13.92 -16.77
N ALA A 172 5.03 -13.65 -15.47
CA ALA A 172 3.95 -14.13 -14.61
C ALA A 172 2.83 -13.10 -14.41
N ILE A 173 3.11 -11.82 -14.64
CA ILE A 173 2.15 -10.71 -14.57
C ILE A 173 1.11 -10.79 -15.70
N ASP A 174 1.55 -11.03 -16.95
CA ASP A 174 0.68 -11.02 -18.13
C ASP A 174 -0.43 -12.09 -18.08
N LEU A 175 -0.30 -13.10 -17.21
CA LEU A 175 -1.24 -14.22 -17.08
C LEU A 175 -2.28 -14.06 -15.95
N ARG A 176 -2.16 -13.04 -15.07
CA ARG A 176 -2.85 -13.05 -13.76
C ARG A 176 -3.55 -11.75 -13.34
N ASN A 177 -3.80 -10.82 -14.26
CA ASN A 177 -4.51 -9.58 -13.93
C ASN A 177 -5.93 -9.80 -13.34
N GLU A 178 -6.49 -10.99 -13.49
CA GLU A 178 -7.81 -11.41 -13.00
C GLU A 178 -7.79 -12.16 -11.66
N ALA A 179 -6.62 -12.53 -11.13
CA ALA A 179 -6.54 -13.27 -9.87
C ALA A 179 -6.85 -12.38 -8.66
N ALA A 180 -7.73 -12.86 -7.77
CA ALA A 180 -8.07 -12.20 -6.51
C ALA A 180 -6.88 -12.11 -5.55
N LEU A 181 -5.98 -13.10 -5.61
CA LEU A 181 -4.72 -13.18 -4.88
C LEU A 181 -3.67 -13.84 -5.79
N ALA A 182 -2.47 -13.26 -5.84
CA ALA A 182 -1.31 -13.82 -6.52
C ALA A 182 -0.08 -13.68 -5.64
N ILE A 183 0.74 -14.73 -5.59
CA ILE A 183 1.99 -14.77 -4.84
C ILE A 183 3.10 -15.17 -5.80
N TRP A 184 4.22 -14.44 -5.76
CA TRP A 184 5.45 -14.76 -6.47
C TRP A 184 6.57 -14.89 -5.44
N ILE A 185 7.38 -15.94 -5.62
CA ILE A 185 8.59 -16.18 -4.85
C ILE A 185 9.73 -16.14 -5.87
N THR A 186 10.57 -15.10 -5.81
CA THR A 186 11.66 -14.90 -6.76
C THR A 186 12.95 -15.61 -6.31
N SER A 187 13.07 -15.89 -5.01
CA SER A 187 14.22 -16.57 -4.38
C SER A 187 13.78 -17.79 -3.57
N PRO A 188 13.29 -18.88 -4.21
CA PRO A 188 12.74 -20.03 -3.49
C PRO A 188 13.76 -20.76 -2.60
N GLY A 189 15.07 -20.68 -2.92
CA GLY A 189 16.12 -21.27 -2.10
C GLY A 189 16.13 -20.75 -0.67
N LEU A 190 15.96 -19.44 -0.48
CA LEU A 190 15.92 -18.80 0.85
C LEU A 190 14.76 -19.30 1.72
N ILE A 191 13.63 -19.66 1.09
CA ILE A 191 12.48 -20.23 1.80
C ILE A 191 12.71 -21.70 2.12
N LEU A 192 13.27 -22.47 1.19
CA LEU A 192 13.53 -23.89 1.41
C LEU A 192 14.60 -24.12 2.49
N ASP A 193 15.61 -23.25 2.55
CA ASP A 193 16.70 -23.34 3.53
C ASP A 193 16.26 -22.93 4.95
N SER A 194 15.12 -22.25 5.09
CA SER A 194 14.56 -21.82 6.38
C SER A 194 13.53 -22.78 6.98
N ILE A 195 13.13 -23.83 6.26
CA ILE A 195 12.26 -24.88 6.79
C ILE A 195 13.13 -25.94 7.46
N PRO A 196 13.03 -26.17 8.79
CA PRO A 196 13.75 -27.25 9.44
C PRO A 196 13.27 -28.58 8.86
N MET A 197 14.18 -29.31 8.20
CA MET A 197 13.97 -30.70 7.78
C MET A 197 14.08 -31.66 8.97
#